data_AF-A0A920FH37-F1
#
_entry.id   AF-A0A920FH37-F1
#
_cell.length_a   1.000
_cell.length_b   1.000
_cell.length_c   1.000
_cell.angle_alpha   90.00
_cell.angle_beta   90.00
_cell.angle_gamma   90.00
#
_symmetry.space_group_name_H-M   'P 1'
#
loop_
_entity.id
_entity.type
_entity.pdbx_description
1 polymer ?
#
loop_
_entity_poly.entity_id
_entity_poly.type
_entity_poly.pdbx_seq_one_letter_code
_entity_poly.pdbx_strand_id
1 'polypeptide(L)'
;MTYGSGNIPLSDQIMKLIKRHTSRGVVFLNVSQCKVGRVEQQKYETGKQLYSSGVIGVGDMTLEAVITKSMLYLHRYKNQVELFKKEFLTEKAGEFSI
;
A
#
# COMPACT_ATOMS: atom_id res chain seq x y z
N MET A 1 1.69 2.61 -8.33
CA MET A 1 0.25 2.72 -8.62
C MET A 1 -0.22 1.45 -9.31
N THR A 2 -1.50 1.12 -9.20
CA THR A 2 -2.11 -0.12 -9.72
C THR A 2 -3.45 0.16 -10.40
N TYR A 3 -3.99 -0.81 -11.14
CA TYR A 3 -5.22 -0.67 -11.92
C TYR A 3 -6.48 -0.87 -11.07
N GLY A 4 -7.50 -0.03 -11.30
CA GLY A 4 -8.83 -0.18 -10.72
C GLY A 4 -8.79 -0.30 -9.19
N SER A 5 -9.35 -1.39 -8.66
CA SER A 5 -9.40 -1.64 -7.22
C SER A 5 -8.09 -2.16 -6.60
N GLY A 6 -6.93 -1.93 -7.22
CA GLY A 6 -5.65 -2.30 -6.63
C GLY A 6 -4.87 -3.42 -7.31
N ASN A 7 -5.09 -3.68 -8.61
CA ASN A 7 -4.60 -4.85 -9.32
C ASN A 7 -3.37 -4.57 -10.19
N ILE A 8 -2.52 -5.57 -10.39
CA ILE A 8 -1.43 -5.52 -11.37
C ILE A 8 -1.45 -6.79 -12.23
N PRO A 9 -0.85 -6.76 -13.44
CA PRO A 9 -0.63 -7.98 -14.21
C PRO A 9 0.10 -9.04 -13.38
N LEU A 10 -0.38 -10.28 -13.47
CA LEU A 10 0.24 -11.40 -12.76
C LEU A 10 1.66 -11.64 -13.27
N SER A 11 2.62 -11.64 -12.35
CA SER A 11 4.01 -11.95 -12.63
C SER A 11 4.69 -12.49 -11.37
N ASP A 12 5.11 -13.75 -11.44
CA ASP A 12 5.84 -14.40 -10.34
C ASP A 12 7.15 -13.69 -10.02
N GLN A 13 7.81 -13.11 -11.03
CA GLN A 13 9.04 -12.35 -10.85
C GLN A 13 8.77 -11.10 -10.01
N ILE A 14 7.68 -10.38 -10.29
CA ILE A 14 7.28 -9.20 -9.52
C ILE A 14 6.90 -9.59 -8.09
N MET A 15 6.09 -10.64 -7.91
CA MET A 15 5.68 -11.08 -6.56
C MET A 15 6.88 -11.51 -5.71
N LYS A 16 7.81 -12.28 -6.29
CA LYS A 16 9.06 -12.67 -5.62
C LYS A 16 9.92 -11.46 -5.27
N LEU A 17 10.02 -10.47 -6.16
CA LEU A 17 10.77 -9.24 -5.91
C LEU A 17 10.15 -8.46 -4.74
N ILE A 18 8.84 -8.25 -4.75
CA ILE A 18 8.13 -7.55 -3.68
C ILE A 18 8.35 -8.28 -2.36
N LYS A 19 8.09 -9.60 -2.31
CA LYS A 19 8.23 -10.41 -1.10
C LYS A 19 9.65 -10.38 -0.52
N ARG A 20 10.67 -10.37 -1.40
CA ARG A 20 12.08 -10.25 -0.99
C ARG A 20 12.43 -8.89 -0.37
N HIS A 21 11.78 -7.82 -0.82
CA HIS A 21 12.05 -6.48 -0.29
C HIS A 21 11.22 -6.20 0.97
N THR A 22 9.97 -6.67 1.02
CA THR A 22 9.15 -6.59 2.23
C THR A 22 9.78 -7.36 3.39
N SER A 23 10.41 -8.51 3.15
CA SER A 23 11.16 -9.25 4.19
C SER A 23 12.40 -8.50 4.72
N ARG A 24 12.87 -7.46 4.02
CA ARG A 24 13.97 -6.58 4.44
C ARG A 24 13.48 -5.26 5.05
N GLY A 25 12.18 -5.13 5.27
CA GLY A 25 11.56 -3.94 5.85
C GLY A 25 11.26 -2.82 4.85
N VAL A 26 11.33 -3.08 3.54
CA VAL A 26 10.87 -2.13 2.52
C VAL A 26 9.34 -2.15 2.48
N VAL A 27 8.74 -0.96 2.59
CA VAL A 27 7.28 -0.82 2.56
C VAL A 27 6.80 -0.58 1.13
N PHE A 28 5.82 -1.36 0.68
CA PHE A 28 5.12 -1.15 -0.57
C PHE A 28 3.69 -0.69 -0.28
N LEU A 29 3.31 0.47 -0.83
CA LEU A 29 1.97 1.05 -0.70
C LEU A 29 1.22 0.90 -2.03
N ASN A 30 0.04 0.29 -1.99
CA ASN A 30 -0.82 0.07 -3.13
C ASN A 30 -1.86 1.19 -3.21
N VAL A 31 -1.65 2.08 -4.20
CA VAL A 31 -2.51 3.22 -4.55
C VAL A 31 -3.10 2.96 -5.93
N SER A 32 -4.40 3.19 -6.10
CA SER A 32 -5.06 3.12 -7.41
C SER A 32 -4.57 4.26 -8.32
N GLN A 33 -4.46 3.98 -9.62
CA GLN A 33 -4.24 5.03 -10.63
C GLN A 33 -5.51 5.79 -11.00
N CYS A 34 -6.68 5.29 -10.58
CA CYS A 34 -7.96 5.95 -10.83
C CYS A 34 -8.04 7.24 -10.01
N LYS A 35 -8.60 8.31 -10.59
CA LYS A 35 -8.81 9.59 -9.90
C LYS A 35 -9.77 9.48 -8.71
N VAL A 36 -10.72 8.56 -8.80
CA VAL A 36 -11.74 8.28 -7.78
C VAL A 36 -11.86 6.76 -7.64
N GLY A 37 -12.02 6.28 -6.42
CA GLY A 37 -12.17 4.87 -6.09
C GLY A 37 -11.27 4.45 -4.94
N ARG A 38 -11.36 3.17 -4.56
CA ARG A 38 -10.64 2.59 -3.44
C ARG A 38 -9.91 1.32 -3.85
N VAL A 39 -8.71 1.12 -3.30
CA VAL A 39 -8.01 -0.16 -3.34
C VAL A 39 -8.72 -1.18 -2.43
N GLU A 40 -9.17 -2.28 -3.03
CA GLU A 40 -9.84 -3.42 -2.41
C GLU A 40 -9.06 -4.70 -2.72
N GLN A 41 -7.93 -4.91 -2.06
CA GLN A 41 -7.02 -6.02 -2.40
C GLN A 41 -7.65 -7.42 -2.26
N GLN A 42 -8.70 -7.58 -1.45
CA GLN A 42 -9.37 -8.88 -1.29
C GLN A 42 -10.35 -9.22 -2.42
N LYS A 43 -10.66 -8.26 -3.31
CA LYS A 43 -11.68 -8.40 -4.34
C LYS A 43 -11.28 -9.34 -5.48
N TYR A 44 -10.01 -9.32 -5.87
CA TYR A 44 -9.49 -10.07 -7.01
C TYR A 44 -8.17 -10.77 -6.67
N GLU A 45 -7.89 -11.85 -7.39
CA GLU A 45 -6.72 -12.71 -7.15
C GLU A 45 -5.39 -11.95 -7.13
N THR A 46 -5.19 -11.04 -8.09
CA THR A 46 -3.93 -10.26 -8.15
C THR A 46 -3.75 -9.35 -6.93
N GLY A 47 -4.84 -8.79 -6.41
CA GLY A 47 -4.84 -8.01 -5.17
C GLY A 47 -4.50 -8.87 -3.94
N LYS A 48 -5.03 -10.10 -3.89
CA LYS A 48 -4.76 -11.06 -2.80
C LYS A 48 -3.30 -11.49 -2.78
N GLN A 49 -2.68 -11.64 -3.96
CA GLN A 49 -1.25 -11.94 -4.07
C GLN A 49 -0.37 -10.77 -3.61
N LEU A 50 -0.73 -9.54 -3.97
CA LEU A 50 -0.06 -8.34 -3.45
C LEU A 50 -0.15 -8.28 -1.92
N TYR A 51 -1.34 -8.52 -1.36
CA TYR A 51 -1.57 -8.55 0.08
C TYR A 51 -0.70 -9.62 0.76
N SER A 52 -0.71 -10.84 0.22
CA SER A 52 0.08 -11.98 0.73
C SER A 52 1.59 -11.75 0.60
N SER A 53 2.03 -10.88 -0.30
CA SER A 53 3.44 -10.49 -0.48
C SER A 53 3.88 -9.36 0.47
N GLY A 54 2.99 -8.85 1.31
CA GLY A 54 3.25 -7.78 2.28
C GLY A 54 2.99 -6.37 1.77
N VAL A 55 2.32 -6.21 0.63
CA VAL A 55 1.92 -4.90 0.12
C VAL A 55 0.73 -4.37 0.93
N ILE A 56 0.79 -3.09 1.30
CA ILE A 56 -0.22 -2.42 2.11
C ILE A 56 -1.17 -1.64 1.18
N GLY A 57 -2.45 -1.97 1.19
CA GLY A 57 -3.49 -1.21 0.51
C GLY A 57 -3.83 0.04 1.30
N VAL A 58 -3.79 1.20 0.64
CA VAL A 58 -4.08 2.51 1.25
C VAL A 58 -5.48 3.02 0.90
N GLY A 59 -6.32 2.14 0.37
CA GLY A 59 -7.69 2.39 -0.05
C GLY A 59 -7.87 3.59 -1.01
N ASP A 60 -8.55 4.66 -0.59
CA ASP A 60 -9.01 5.81 -1.37
C ASP A 60 -8.18 7.07 -1.07
N MET A 61 -7.04 6.93 -0.38
CA MET A 61 -6.08 8.02 -0.25
C MET A 61 -5.63 8.48 -1.64
N THR A 62 -5.54 9.80 -1.80
CA THR A 62 -4.91 10.38 -3.00
C THR A 62 -3.41 10.05 -3.03
N LEU A 63 -2.81 10.10 -4.21
CA LEU A 63 -1.37 9.88 -4.35
C LEU A 63 -0.57 10.91 -3.55
N GLU A 64 -1.01 12.16 -3.54
CA GLU A 64 -0.42 13.28 -2.81
C GLU A 64 -0.46 13.04 -1.30
N ALA A 65 -1.59 12.55 -0.78
CA ALA A 65 -1.72 12.19 0.64
C ALA A 65 -0.76 11.05 1.00
N VAL A 66 -0.69 10.01 0.17
CA VAL A 66 0.20 8.85 0.38
C VAL A 66 1.67 9.28 0.41
N ILE A 67 2.10 10.11 -0.55
CA ILE A 67 3.49 10.60 -0.60
C ILE A 67 3.80 11.46 0.64
N THR A 68 2.93 12.43 0.95
CA THR A 68 3.16 13.37 2.07
C THR A 68 3.15 12.64 3.42
N LYS A 69 2.19 11.74 3.63
CA LYS A 69 2.12 10.91 4.85
C LYS A 69 3.34 9.99 4.93
N SER A 70 3.83 9.46 3.81
CA SER A 70 5.04 8.62 3.79
C SER A 70 6.28 9.40 4.23
N MET A 71 6.47 10.62 3.73
CA MET A 71 7.61 11.46 4.12
C MET A 71 7.65 11.71 5.63
N LEU A 72 6.50 12.03 6.23
CA LEU A 72 6.38 12.28 7.67
C LEU A 72 6.58 10.98 8.48
N TYR A 73 5.99 9.87 8.03
CA TYR A 73 5.92 8.64 8.82
C TYR A 73 7.18 7.79 8.71
N LEU A 74 7.89 7.83 7.57
CA LEU A 74 9.19 7.16 7.43
C LEU A 74 10.23 7.72 8.40
N HIS A 75 10.20 9.04 8.65
CA HIS A 75 11.04 9.67 9.66
C HIS A 75 10.65 9.22 11.08
N ARG A 76 9.34 9.26 11.40
CA ARG A 76 8.81 8.98 12.74
C ARG A 76 8.93 7.51 13.17
N TYR A 77 8.75 6.58 12.24
CA TYR A 77 8.68 5.14 12.52
C TYR A 77 9.87 4.37 11.90
N LYS A 78 11.06 4.97 11.97
CA LYS A 78 12.30 4.38 11.45
C LYS A 78 12.50 2.96 11.98
N ASN A 79 12.69 2.00 11.07
CA ASN A 79 12.86 0.56 11.36
C ASN A 79 11.68 -0.10 12.10
N GLN A 80 10.50 0.53 12.17
CA GLN A 80 9.32 0.00 12.86
C GLN A 80 8.17 -0.21 11.87
N VAL A 81 8.32 -1.18 10.96
CA VAL A 81 7.40 -1.39 9.82
C VAL A 81 5.96 -1.66 10.29
N GLU A 82 5.76 -2.48 11.32
CA GLU A 82 4.41 -2.77 11.83
C GLU A 82 3.74 -1.53 12.44
N LEU A 83 4.50 -0.70 13.16
CA LEU A 83 3.98 0.55 13.71
C LEU A 83 3.71 1.58 12.61
N PHE A 84 4.62 1.67 11.61
CA PHE A 84 4.39 2.45 10.39
C PHE A 84 3.07 2.03 9.75
N LYS A 85 2.86 0.74 9.48
CA LYS A 85 1.65 0.21 8.82
C LYS A 85 0.39 0.55 9.61
N LYS A 86 0.39 0.32 10.93
CA LYS A 86 -0.73 0.62 11.81
C LYS A 86 -1.09 2.11 11.77
N GLU A 87 -0.11 2.98 11.97
CA GLU A 87 -0.35 4.42 12.04
C GLU A 87 -0.65 5.02 10.66
N PHE A 88 -0.04 4.50 9.61
CA PHE A 88 -0.29 4.93 8.23
C PHE A 88 -1.73 4.63 7.80
N LEU A 89 -2.34 3.55 8.29
CA LEU A 89 -3.74 3.20 8.01
C LEU A 89 -4.74 3.79 9.01
N THR A 90 -4.28 4.60 9.96
CA THR A 90 -5.16 5.36 10.85
C THR A 90 -5.44 6.72 10.24
N GLU A 91 -6.71 7.10 10.15
CA GLU A 91 -7.15 8.43 9.72
C GLU A 91 -6.61 9.51 10.67
N LYS A 92 -6.11 10.62 10.12
CA LYS A 92 -5.56 11.74 10.92
C LYS A 92 -6.08 13.10 10.50
N ALA A 93 -6.43 13.29 9.23
CA ALA A 93 -6.82 14.58 8.65
C ALA A 93 -7.87 14.46 7.53
N GLY A 94 -8.65 13.39 7.53
CA GLY A 94 -9.67 13.08 6.53
C GLY A 94 -9.09 12.50 5.23
N GLU A 95 -7.86 11.99 5.26
CA GLU A 95 -7.15 11.57 4.05
C GLU A 95 -7.62 10.22 3.46
N PHE A 96 -8.44 9.48 4.21
CA PHE A 96 -8.93 8.16 3.84
C PHE A 96 -10.29 7.87 4.50
N SER A 97 -11.18 7.19 3.78
CA SER A 97 -12.49 6.79 4.29
C SER A 97 -12.43 5.36 4.87
N ILE A 98 -12.90 5.16 6.10
CA ILE A 98 -13.01 3.82 6.73
C ILE A 98 -13.97 2.94 5.94
#